data_AF-A0A3A4ZL35-F1
#
_entry.id   AF-A0A3A4ZL35-F1
#
_cell.length_a   1.000
_cell.length_b   1.000
_cell.length_c   1.000
_cell.angle_alpha   90.00
_cell.angle_beta   90.00
_cell.angle_gamma   90.00
#
_symmetry.space_group_name_H-M   'P 1'
#
loop_
_entity.id
_entity.type
_entity.pdbx_description
1 polymer ?
#
loop_
_entity_poly.entity_id
_entity_poly.type
_entity_poly.pdbx_seq_one_letter_code
_entity_poly.pdbx_strand_id
1 'polypeptide(L)'
;MNWGLLTRMFFWSVFLGIFLSLHSRGSCLVLKVEDGISKVNEIVKLPIIADNPSQIAGWVFTLTYDTDALELIQLESDAFSALRIGGTIPGTGTPVCGVRIENSSTKPVLMYGYFLVKNGVKDVYQVGMASTIVANPTAGYSQNGEAVGALRGIDPSKTPTDPLFCPALASSFQDGKIWIDHETAVYVDSSGNCGGRKPCHSSVQSALQGAGSGSHIMAAQGEYIEAVEVVSRRLLHISTGYDLGYADRSGVSLVRGMTIKDGILIIEGLTLGETGNRKGNDIAHNIPIASGKSGVILPTAFNKLSPGIEADLLKYIKVKGFSNEEKVDDQIVLNDIQDNLIDDIILRFYRTFLRREPESWVFDFWKEKYFLPLLNQGIAINYVIWDMGMRFILSSEYGLLCYDQRQLTLDCYYAFLGRYPSEEELQHYTTGDDKWRTLLAYLVTSDELRDLLSDFSSARPGDQHSSLVTYLTLGLVGKLPENMSLSFWKSQLDLIEERKEVVRNLVSEIVHLEEFRFVHKDEKQIVCGLFEILLGREPEQYEGDQWINRLRNGFDKIDELGTKLVFSNEASWHLSRLGLFK
;
A
#
# COMPACT_ATOMS: atom_id res chain seq x y z
N MET A 1 -25.23 44.91 27.01
CA MET A 1 -25.58 43.50 26.70
C MET A 1 -24.89 43.14 25.40
N ASN A 2 -23.86 42.29 25.46
CA ASN A 2 -22.94 42.06 24.34
C ASN A 2 -23.45 40.91 23.46
N TRP A 3 -24.16 41.26 22.38
CA TRP A 3 -24.79 40.33 21.44
C TRP A 3 -23.81 39.38 20.72
N GLY A 4 -22.51 39.72 20.68
CA GLY A 4 -21.47 38.88 20.07
C GLY A 4 -21.07 37.64 20.88
N LEU A 5 -21.31 37.63 22.20
CA LEU A 5 -20.95 36.47 23.04
C LEU A 5 -22.03 35.38 23.01
N LEU A 6 -23.30 35.80 22.92
CA LEU A 6 -24.45 34.90 22.89
C LEU A 6 -24.57 34.14 21.57
N THR A 7 -24.22 34.78 20.45
CA THR A 7 -24.17 34.13 19.12
C THR A 7 -23.04 33.11 19.02
N ARG A 8 -21.87 33.38 19.62
CA ARG A 8 -20.75 32.43 19.67
C ARG A 8 -21.05 31.17 20.51
N MET A 9 -21.76 31.31 21.63
CA MET A 9 -22.14 30.17 22.47
C MET A 9 -23.26 29.31 21.85
N PHE A 10 -24.20 29.92 21.12
CA PHE A 10 -25.30 29.18 20.46
C PHE A 10 -24.81 28.40 19.23
N PHE A 11 -23.84 28.92 18.48
CA PHE A 11 -23.24 28.20 17.36
C PHE A 11 -22.43 26.99 17.83
N TRP A 12 -21.68 27.12 18.93
CA TRP A 12 -20.86 26.03 19.48
C TRP A 12 -21.67 24.86 20.04
N SER A 13 -22.82 25.13 20.68
CA SER A 13 -23.65 24.09 21.30
C SER A 13 -24.45 23.27 20.28
N VAL A 14 -24.85 23.88 19.16
CA VAL A 14 -25.48 23.15 18.04
C VAL A 14 -24.46 22.35 17.23
N PHE A 15 -23.23 22.86 17.07
CA PHE A 15 -22.15 22.13 16.39
C PHE A 15 -21.64 20.92 17.19
N LEU A 16 -21.51 21.05 18.52
CA LEU A 16 -21.03 19.99 19.40
C LEU A 16 -22.05 18.83 19.52
N GLY A 17 -23.35 19.12 19.45
CA GLY A 17 -24.42 18.12 19.49
C GLY A 17 -24.54 17.28 18.21
N ILE A 18 -24.18 17.84 17.05
CA ILE A 18 -24.21 17.12 15.76
C ILE A 18 -22.90 16.31 15.56
N PHE A 19 -21.77 16.77 16.10
CA PHE A 19 -20.48 16.05 15.97
C PHE A 19 -20.36 14.81 16.87
N LEU A 20 -21.02 14.77 18.02
CA LEU A 20 -20.93 13.62 18.96
C LEU A 20 -21.69 12.37 18.51
N SER A 21 -22.38 12.39 17.37
CA SER A 21 -23.18 11.25 16.88
C SER A 21 -22.65 10.60 15.59
N LEU A 22 -21.48 11.02 15.09
CA LEU A 22 -20.96 10.53 13.81
C LEU A 22 -19.46 10.22 13.88
N HIS A 23 -19.16 8.91 13.77
CA HIS A 23 -17.89 8.28 13.36
C HIS A 23 -16.89 7.83 14.43
N SER A 24 -17.22 6.75 15.15
CA SER A 24 -16.18 5.79 15.54
C SER A 24 -15.73 5.01 14.28
N ARG A 25 -14.79 5.56 13.51
CA ARG A 25 -14.19 4.81 12.38
C ARG A 25 -13.23 3.76 12.94
N GLY A 26 -13.78 2.60 13.25
CA GLY A 26 -12.96 1.44 13.55
C GLY A 26 -12.09 1.06 12.36
N SER A 27 -10.88 0.57 12.67
CA SER A 27 -9.96 -0.08 11.73
C SER A 27 -10.72 -0.96 10.73
N CYS A 28 -10.49 -0.70 9.44
CA CYS A 28 -11.01 -1.50 8.32
C CYS A 28 -10.62 -2.96 8.54
N LEU A 29 -11.59 -3.87 8.62
CA LEU A 29 -11.32 -5.31 8.68
C LEU A 29 -11.10 -5.81 7.25
N VAL A 30 -9.94 -6.41 6.97
CA VAL A 30 -9.61 -7.01 5.68
C VAL A 30 -9.68 -8.53 5.79
N LEU A 31 -10.49 -9.15 4.93
CA LEU A 31 -10.53 -10.60 4.76
C LEU A 31 -9.80 -10.99 3.47
N LYS A 32 -8.87 -11.94 3.55
CA LYS A 32 -8.09 -12.42 2.41
C LYS A 32 -8.18 -13.93 2.27
N VAL A 33 -8.44 -14.41 1.04
CA VAL A 33 -8.18 -15.82 0.67
C VAL A 33 -6.73 -15.90 0.19
N GLU A 34 -5.93 -16.80 0.76
CA GLU A 34 -4.56 -17.04 0.31
C GLU A 34 -4.52 -17.87 -0.98
N ASP A 35 -3.41 -17.78 -1.70
CA ASP A 35 -3.19 -18.54 -2.93
C ASP A 35 -2.91 -20.03 -2.63
N GLY A 36 -3.17 -20.90 -3.61
CA GLY A 36 -2.86 -22.32 -3.55
C GLY A 36 -2.48 -22.90 -4.91
N ILE A 37 -1.86 -24.08 -4.88
CA ILE A 37 -1.48 -24.86 -6.06
C ILE A 37 -2.15 -26.23 -5.94
N SER A 38 -2.68 -26.76 -7.04
CA SER A 38 -3.39 -28.04 -7.06
C SER A 38 -3.37 -28.70 -8.43
N LYS A 39 -3.60 -30.01 -8.52
CA LYS A 39 -3.83 -30.70 -9.80
C LYS A 39 -5.30 -30.95 -10.07
N VAL A 40 -5.63 -31.31 -11.31
CA VAL A 40 -6.98 -31.77 -11.65
C VAL A 40 -7.31 -33.04 -10.85
N ASN A 41 -8.49 -33.07 -10.25
CA ASN A 41 -8.98 -34.09 -9.31
C ASN A 41 -8.28 -34.13 -7.96
N GLU A 42 -7.48 -33.12 -7.61
CA GLU A 42 -6.94 -32.95 -6.25
C GLU A 42 -7.75 -31.93 -5.45
N ILE A 43 -7.66 -32.08 -4.12
CA ILE A 43 -8.24 -31.14 -3.17
C ILE A 43 -7.14 -30.14 -2.75
N VAL A 44 -7.39 -28.86 -2.96
CA VAL A 44 -6.55 -27.77 -2.47
C VAL A 44 -7.12 -27.17 -1.20
N LYS A 45 -6.23 -26.91 -0.24
CA LYS A 45 -6.54 -26.25 1.03
C LYS A 45 -6.12 -24.79 0.96
N LEU A 46 -7.08 -23.87 1.01
CA LEU A 46 -6.85 -22.43 1.01
C LEU A 46 -7.13 -21.81 2.39
N PRO A 47 -6.15 -21.15 3.02
CA PRO A 47 -6.38 -20.34 4.21
C PRO A 47 -7.23 -19.10 3.88
N ILE A 48 -8.16 -18.78 4.77
CA ILE A 48 -8.87 -17.50 4.79
C ILE A 48 -8.47 -16.78 6.06
N ILE A 49 -7.81 -15.63 5.90
CA ILE A 49 -7.21 -14.86 6.98
C ILE A 49 -7.92 -13.52 7.19
N ALA A 50 -7.84 -13.01 8.42
CA ALA A 50 -8.19 -11.64 8.78
C ALA A 50 -6.97 -10.91 9.33
N ASP A 51 -6.86 -9.63 9.00
CA ASP A 51 -5.86 -8.73 9.57
C ASP A 51 -6.06 -8.50 11.09
N ASN A 52 -7.30 -8.44 11.56
CA ASN A 52 -7.63 -8.36 12.98
C ASN A 52 -8.76 -9.32 13.38
N PRO A 53 -8.46 -10.62 13.55
CA PRO A 53 -9.46 -11.65 13.86
C PRO A 53 -10.16 -11.40 15.20
N SER A 54 -9.50 -10.66 16.12
CA SER A 54 -10.06 -10.35 17.44
C SER A 54 -11.36 -9.54 17.38
N GLN A 55 -11.59 -8.79 16.30
CA GLN A 55 -12.76 -7.91 16.13
C GLN A 55 -13.96 -8.61 15.46
N ILE A 56 -13.79 -9.86 15.03
CA ILE A 56 -14.84 -10.63 14.37
C ILE A 56 -15.63 -11.38 15.44
N ALA A 57 -16.94 -11.25 15.43
CA ALA A 57 -17.84 -12.01 16.32
C ALA A 57 -18.70 -13.02 15.56
N GLY A 58 -18.92 -12.76 14.27
CA GLY A 58 -19.57 -13.65 13.34
C GLY A 58 -19.30 -13.16 11.92
N TRP A 59 -19.78 -13.89 10.92
CA TRP A 59 -19.57 -13.53 9.53
C TRP A 59 -20.65 -14.14 8.65
N VAL A 60 -20.89 -13.46 7.53
CA VAL A 60 -21.82 -13.85 6.48
C VAL A 60 -21.24 -13.36 5.16
N PHE A 61 -20.80 -14.28 4.30
CA PHE A 61 -20.33 -13.96 2.96
C PHE A 61 -20.54 -15.13 2.00
N THR A 62 -20.43 -14.88 0.70
CA THR A 62 -20.36 -15.92 -0.33
C THR A 62 -18.90 -16.10 -0.73
N LEU A 63 -18.39 -17.32 -0.60
CA LEU A 63 -17.14 -17.71 -1.25
C LEU A 63 -17.40 -17.77 -2.74
N THR A 64 -16.76 -16.89 -3.50
CA THR A 64 -16.94 -16.82 -4.95
C THR A 64 -15.87 -17.64 -5.65
N TYR A 65 -16.27 -18.47 -6.61
CA TYR A 65 -15.36 -19.31 -7.37
C TYR A 65 -16.04 -19.82 -8.66
N ASP A 66 -15.25 -20.27 -9.63
CA ASP A 66 -15.75 -20.90 -10.87
C ASP A 66 -16.37 -22.26 -10.53
N THR A 67 -17.69 -22.31 -10.37
CA THR A 67 -18.40 -23.53 -9.92
C THR A 67 -18.39 -24.67 -10.94
N ASP A 68 -18.03 -24.40 -12.20
CA ASP A 68 -17.92 -25.44 -13.23
C ASP A 68 -16.57 -26.15 -13.15
N ALA A 69 -15.54 -25.44 -12.66
CA ALA A 69 -14.19 -25.97 -12.53
C ALA A 69 -13.80 -26.38 -11.11
N LEU A 70 -14.39 -25.75 -10.10
CA LEU A 70 -14.10 -25.99 -8.69
C LEU A 70 -15.35 -26.45 -7.95
N GLU A 71 -15.15 -27.26 -6.92
CA GLU A 71 -16.19 -27.68 -5.98
C GLU A 71 -15.69 -27.48 -4.55
N LEU A 72 -16.38 -26.67 -3.77
CA LEU A 72 -16.10 -26.54 -2.34
C LEU A 72 -16.55 -27.83 -1.62
N ILE A 73 -15.60 -28.67 -1.24
CA ILE A 73 -15.83 -29.95 -0.56
C ILE A 73 -16.12 -29.73 0.92
N GLN A 74 -15.33 -28.88 1.57
CA GLN A 74 -15.39 -28.69 3.01
C GLN A 74 -14.91 -27.29 3.40
N LEU A 75 -15.45 -26.77 4.50
CA LEU A 75 -14.84 -25.68 5.25
C LEU A 75 -14.52 -26.14 6.67
N GLU A 76 -13.33 -25.82 7.14
CA GLU A 76 -12.90 -26.07 8.52
C GLU A 76 -12.56 -24.77 9.21
N SER A 77 -13.01 -24.61 10.45
CA SER A 77 -12.63 -23.47 11.28
C SER A 77 -12.45 -23.91 12.71
N ASP A 78 -11.37 -23.44 13.33
CA ASP A 78 -11.16 -23.45 14.79
C ASP A 78 -11.66 -22.15 15.44
N ALA A 79 -11.87 -21.09 14.65
CA ALA A 79 -12.42 -19.82 15.10
C ALA A 79 -13.95 -19.82 15.30
N PHE A 80 -14.72 -20.71 14.65
CA PHE A 80 -16.20 -20.65 14.65
C PHE A 80 -16.88 -21.97 15.09
N SER A 81 -17.86 -21.91 16.00
CA SER A 81 -18.56 -23.10 16.56
C SER A 81 -19.81 -23.50 15.78
N ALA A 82 -20.36 -22.58 14.97
CA ALA A 82 -21.62 -22.76 14.26
C ALA A 82 -21.49 -22.43 12.77
N LEU A 83 -20.46 -23.00 12.12
CA LEU A 83 -20.24 -22.84 10.69
C LEU A 83 -21.37 -23.52 9.90
N ARG A 84 -22.08 -22.75 9.08
CA ARG A 84 -23.10 -23.25 8.15
C ARG A 84 -22.71 -22.92 6.72
N ILE A 85 -22.78 -23.93 5.87
CA ILE A 85 -22.50 -23.85 4.44
C ILE A 85 -23.84 -24.00 3.72
N GLY A 86 -24.22 -23.01 2.92
CA GLY A 86 -25.41 -23.10 2.09
C GLY A 86 -25.16 -23.90 0.81
N GLY A 87 -26.20 -24.05 -0.01
CA GLY A 87 -26.06 -24.70 -1.32
C GLY A 87 -25.23 -23.85 -2.29
N THR A 88 -24.38 -24.49 -3.09
CA THR A 88 -23.61 -23.83 -4.15
C THR A 88 -24.56 -23.26 -5.21
N ILE A 89 -24.37 -21.98 -5.54
CA ILE A 89 -25.09 -21.24 -6.57
C ILE A 89 -24.24 -21.28 -7.85
N PRO A 90 -24.70 -21.92 -8.94
CA PRO A 90 -23.96 -21.98 -10.19
C PRO A 90 -23.53 -20.60 -10.70
N GLY A 91 -22.27 -20.48 -11.13
CA GLY A 91 -21.65 -19.25 -11.62
C GLY A 91 -21.27 -18.24 -10.53
N THR A 92 -21.64 -18.49 -9.26
CA THR A 92 -21.41 -17.55 -8.16
C THR A 92 -20.50 -18.14 -7.09
N GLY A 93 -20.81 -19.33 -6.57
CA GLY A 93 -20.06 -19.96 -5.48
C GLY A 93 -20.97 -20.36 -4.31
N THR A 94 -20.46 -20.39 -3.07
CA THR A 94 -21.18 -20.97 -1.92
C THR A 94 -21.36 -19.96 -0.79
N PRO A 95 -22.60 -19.66 -0.35
CA PRO A 95 -22.84 -18.81 0.81
C PRO A 95 -22.45 -19.52 2.10
N VAL A 96 -21.83 -18.78 3.02
CA VAL A 96 -21.32 -19.30 4.28
C VAL A 96 -21.63 -18.31 5.41
N CYS A 97 -21.98 -18.84 6.58
CA CYS A 97 -22.05 -18.06 7.79
C CYS A 97 -21.49 -18.81 9.00
N GLY A 98 -21.01 -18.07 10.00
CA GLY A 98 -20.49 -18.65 11.22
C GLY A 98 -20.51 -17.67 12.38
N VAL A 99 -20.58 -18.20 13.60
CA VAL A 99 -20.50 -17.46 14.86
C VAL A 99 -19.24 -17.87 15.60
N ARG A 100 -18.50 -16.90 16.13
CA ARG A 100 -17.18 -17.11 16.74
C ARG A 100 -17.32 -17.88 18.05
N ILE A 101 -16.35 -18.76 18.32
CA ILE A 101 -16.24 -19.43 19.62
C ILE A 101 -15.69 -18.42 20.64
N GLU A 102 -16.35 -18.32 21.79
CA GLU A 102 -15.80 -17.59 22.95
C GLU A 102 -14.40 -18.13 23.26
N ASN A 103 -13.42 -17.23 23.43
CA ASN A 103 -11.99 -17.56 23.66
C ASN A 103 -11.24 -18.20 22.48
N SER A 104 -11.74 -18.09 21.24
CA SER A 104 -10.99 -18.56 20.07
C SER A 104 -9.69 -17.77 19.87
N SER A 105 -8.66 -18.54 19.53
CA SER A 105 -7.32 -18.15 19.09
C SER A 105 -7.25 -16.81 18.35
N THR A 106 -6.27 -15.96 18.69
CA THR A 106 -5.94 -14.70 17.98
C THR A 106 -5.19 -14.93 16.66
N LYS A 107 -5.10 -16.18 16.19
CA LYS A 107 -4.40 -16.51 14.94
C LYS A 107 -5.08 -15.80 13.75
N PRO A 108 -4.27 -15.32 12.78
CA PRO A 108 -4.79 -14.62 11.61
C PRO A 108 -5.65 -15.50 10.71
N VAL A 109 -5.41 -16.82 10.69
CA VAL A 109 -6.23 -17.77 9.93
C VAL A 109 -7.54 -18.02 10.66
N LEU A 110 -8.64 -17.63 10.02
CA LEU A 110 -9.99 -17.85 10.52
C LEU A 110 -10.51 -19.23 10.17
N MET A 111 -10.18 -19.70 8.97
CA MET A 111 -10.68 -20.96 8.45
C MET A 111 -9.89 -21.43 7.22
N TYR A 112 -10.20 -22.65 6.78
CA TYR A 112 -9.68 -23.27 5.58
C TYR A 112 -10.82 -23.72 4.66
N GLY A 113 -10.75 -23.32 3.39
CA GLY A 113 -11.58 -23.85 2.31
C GLY A 113 -10.88 -24.99 1.58
N TYR A 114 -11.57 -26.11 1.41
CA TYR A 114 -11.09 -27.27 0.68
C TYR A 114 -11.83 -27.35 -0.65
N PHE A 115 -11.12 -27.13 -1.75
CA PHE A 115 -11.70 -27.11 -3.09
C PHE A 115 -11.19 -28.30 -3.91
N LEU A 116 -12.10 -29.09 -4.47
CA LEU A 116 -11.77 -30.07 -5.49
C LEU A 116 -11.70 -29.38 -6.85
N VAL A 117 -10.61 -29.58 -7.58
CA VAL A 117 -10.47 -29.10 -8.96
C VAL A 117 -11.08 -30.13 -9.91
N LYS A 118 -12.33 -29.91 -10.36
CA LYS A 118 -13.05 -30.83 -11.24
C LYS A 118 -12.51 -30.84 -12.67
N ASN A 119 -12.20 -29.65 -13.20
CA ASN A 119 -11.77 -29.48 -14.58
C ASN A 119 -10.63 -28.45 -14.62
N GLY A 120 -9.43 -28.84 -15.02
CA GLY A 120 -8.28 -27.93 -15.19
C GLY A 120 -8.20 -27.33 -16.59
N VAL A 121 -9.30 -26.78 -17.12
CA VAL A 121 -9.23 -26.17 -18.47
C VAL A 121 -8.45 -24.86 -18.44
N LYS A 122 -8.40 -24.18 -17.29
CA LYS A 122 -7.68 -22.93 -17.08
C LYS A 122 -6.45 -23.18 -16.20
N ASP A 123 -5.43 -22.37 -16.44
CA ASP A 123 -4.18 -22.35 -15.66
C ASP A 123 -4.38 -21.78 -14.25
N VAL A 124 -5.36 -20.89 -14.08
CA VAL A 124 -5.63 -20.19 -12.81
C VAL A 124 -7.13 -20.02 -12.61
N TYR A 125 -7.58 -20.31 -11.40
CA TYR A 125 -8.93 -20.03 -10.92
C TYR A 125 -8.91 -19.04 -9.77
N GLN A 126 -9.78 -18.03 -9.81
CA GLN A 126 -9.93 -17.09 -8.70
C GLN A 126 -10.89 -17.67 -7.64
N VAL A 127 -10.52 -17.50 -6.38
CA VAL A 127 -11.37 -17.79 -5.22
C VAL A 127 -11.46 -16.52 -4.39
N GLY A 128 -12.63 -15.91 -4.37
CA GLY A 128 -12.88 -14.65 -3.71
C GLY A 128 -13.92 -14.71 -2.60
N MET A 129 -14.26 -13.54 -2.10
CA MET A 129 -15.34 -13.36 -1.13
C MET A 129 -16.21 -12.17 -1.54
N ALA A 130 -17.52 -12.37 -1.52
CA ALA A 130 -18.49 -11.32 -1.75
C ALA A 130 -19.44 -11.21 -0.55
N SER A 131 -19.83 -9.98 -0.19
CA SER A 131 -20.91 -9.76 0.79
C SER A 131 -22.19 -10.44 0.31
N THR A 132 -22.85 -11.18 1.18
CA THR A 132 -24.07 -11.94 0.83
C THR A 132 -25.21 -11.65 1.78
N ILE A 133 -26.43 -11.91 1.34
CA ILE A 133 -27.65 -11.80 2.14
C ILE A 133 -28.00 -13.18 2.66
N VAL A 134 -28.03 -13.37 3.97
CA VAL A 134 -28.61 -14.58 4.55
C VAL A 134 -29.98 -14.27 5.12
N ALA A 135 -31.02 -14.81 4.48
CA ALA A 135 -32.38 -14.82 5.02
C ALA A 135 -32.48 -15.90 6.12
N ASN A 136 -31.83 -15.67 7.27
CA ASN A 136 -31.96 -16.55 8.42
C ASN A 136 -32.02 -15.75 9.74
N PRO A 137 -33.22 -15.53 10.31
CA PRO A 137 -33.41 -14.66 11.46
C PRO A 137 -32.79 -15.22 12.76
N THR A 138 -32.52 -16.53 12.83
CA THR A 138 -31.89 -17.15 14.01
C THR A 138 -30.39 -16.81 14.13
N ALA A 139 -29.79 -16.28 13.06
CA ALA A 139 -28.41 -15.79 13.03
C ALA A 139 -28.29 -14.26 13.27
N GLY A 140 -29.40 -13.59 13.62
CA GLY A 140 -29.39 -12.18 14.05
C GLY A 140 -29.65 -11.12 12.97
N TYR A 141 -30.59 -11.35 12.03
CA TYR A 141 -30.91 -10.39 10.95
C TYR A 141 -32.42 -10.15 10.73
N SER A 142 -32.75 -9.04 10.05
CA SER A 142 -34.09 -8.42 10.00
C SER A 142 -35.15 -9.27 9.29
N GLN A 143 -36.40 -9.14 9.75
CA GLN A 143 -37.57 -9.86 9.21
C GLN A 143 -37.97 -9.43 7.78
N ASN A 144 -37.30 -8.42 7.20
CA ASN A 144 -37.75 -7.71 6.00
C ASN A 144 -36.97 -8.04 4.71
N GLY A 145 -35.97 -8.93 4.76
CA GLY A 145 -35.30 -9.43 3.54
C GLY A 145 -34.27 -8.51 2.89
N GLU A 146 -33.67 -7.57 3.64
CA GLU A 146 -32.63 -6.66 3.12
C GLU A 146 -31.21 -7.24 3.24
N ALA A 147 -30.33 -6.81 2.32
CA ALA A 147 -28.93 -7.23 2.26
C ALA A 147 -28.10 -6.72 3.44
N VAL A 148 -27.36 -7.60 4.12
CA VAL A 148 -26.40 -7.18 5.16
C VAL A 148 -25.09 -7.92 4.92
N GLY A 149 -23.99 -7.19 4.67
CA GLY A 149 -22.67 -7.80 4.51
C GLY A 149 -22.08 -8.34 5.83
N ALA A 150 -20.86 -8.87 5.79
CA ALA A 150 -20.21 -9.53 6.93
C ALA A 150 -20.15 -8.63 8.18
N LEU A 151 -20.73 -9.08 9.30
CA LEU A 151 -20.90 -8.30 10.53
C LEU A 151 -19.69 -8.34 11.48
N ARG A 152 -19.25 -7.15 11.93
CA ARG A 152 -18.30 -6.91 13.02
C ARG A 152 -19.04 -6.78 14.35
N GLY A 153 -18.41 -7.23 15.45
CA GLY A 153 -18.68 -6.70 16.79
C GLY A 153 -20.00 -7.07 17.46
N ILE A 154 -20.33 -8.35 17.57
CA ILE A 154 -21.20 -8.81 18.67
C ILE A 154 -20.29 -8.94 19.89
N ASP A 155 -20.41 -8.03 20.86
CA ASP A 155 -20.03 -8.36 22.23
C ASP A 155 -21.06 -9.40 22.71
N PRO A 156 -20.66 -10.68 22.88
CA PRO A 156 -21.61 -11.74 23.25
C PRO A 156 -22.24 -11.50 24.63
N SER A 157 -21.69 -10.58 25.43
CA SER A 157 -22.24 -10.19 26.73
C SER A 157 -23.37 -9.13 26.64
N LYS A 158 -23.65 -8.56 25.46
CA LYS A 158 -24.64 -7.48 25.29
C LYS A 158 -25.90 -7.93 24.54
N THR A 159 -27.05 -7.41 24.97
CA THR A 159 -28.35 -7.74 24.40
C THR A 159 -28.66 -6.90 23.15
N PRO A 160 -29.47 -7.41 22.19
CA PRO A 160 -29.81 -6.73 20.93
C PRO A 160 -30.54 -5.39 21.04
N THR A 161 -30.88 -4.95 22.26
CA THR A 161 -31.59 -3.71 22.56
C THR A 161 -30.66 -2.54 22.89
N ASP A 162 -29.34 -2.76 22.97
CA ASP A 162 -28.36 -1.69 23.22
C ASP A 162 -28.18 -0.83 21.94
N PRO A 163 -28.34 0.51 21.96
CA PRO A 163 -28.15 1.35 20.78
C PRO A 163 -26.70 1.37 20.23
N LEU A 164 -25.71 0.82 20.96
CA LEU A 164 -24.36 0.55 20.45
C LEU A 164 -24.26 -0.78 19.67
N PHE A 165 -25.37 -1.50 19.50
CA PHE A 165 -25.50 -2.79 18.82
C PHE A 165 -25.64 -2.63 17.29
N CYS A 166 -24.73 -1.88 16.66
CA CYS A 166 -24.69 -1.78 15.20
C CYS A 166 -23.47 -2.54 14.68
N PRO A 167 -23.65 -3.69 14.02
CA PRO A 167 -22.53 -4.44 13.52
C PRO A 167 -21.91 -3.71 12.31
N ALA A 168 -20.60 -3.47 12.33
CA ALA A 168 -19.92 -2.81 11.22
C ALA A 168 -19.60 -3.81 10.09
N LEU A 169 -19.64 -3.40 8.84
CA LEU A 169 -19.34 -4.28 7.72
C LEU A 169 -17.83 -4.49 7.57
N ALA A 170 -17.39 -5.70 7.20
CA ALA A 170 -16.04 -5.88 6.65
C ALA A 170 -15.87 -4.95 5.44
N SER A 171 -14.81 -4.15 5.44
CA SER A 171 -14.68 -3.01 4.53
C SER A 171 -13.81 -3.30 3.30
N SER A 172 -13.15 -4.47 3.25
CA SER A 172 -12.43 -4.94 2.06
C SER A 172 -12.29 -6.47 2.02
N PHE A 173 -12.45 -7.06 0.83
CA PHE A 173 -12.13 -8.46 0.54
C PHE A 173 -10.91 -8.52 -0.40
N GLN A 174 -10.06 -9.53 -0.24
CA GLN A 174 -8.96 -9.85 -1.14
C GLN A 174 -9.10 -11.29 -1.63
N ASP A 175 -9.12 -11.45 -2.95
CA ASP A 175 -9.28 -12.75 -3.60
C ASP A 175 -7.95 -13.49 -3.67
N GLY A 176 -8.01 -14.80 -3.48
CA GLY A 176 -6.92 -15.74 -3.69
C GLY A 176 -7.02 -16.41 -5.07
N LYS A 177 -5.98 -17.15 -5.43
CA LYS A 177 -5.88 -17.88 -6.70
C LYS A 177 -5.48 -19.32 -6.47
N ILE A 178 -6.15 -20.24 -7.15
CA ILE A 178 -5.72 -21.63 -7.30
C ILE A 178 -5.02 -21.75 -8.65
N TRP A 179 -3.75 -22.09 -8.62
CA TRP A 179 -2.96 -22.39 -9.81
C TRP A 179 -3.04 -23.88 -10.07
N ILE A 180 -3.42 -24.26 -11.29
CA ILE A 180 -3.44 -25.67 -11.65
C ILE A 180 -2.04 -26.09 -12.06
N ASP A 181 -1.47 -27.00 -11.29
CA ASP A 181 -0.28 -27.75 -11.67
C ASP A 181 -0.69 -28.77 -12.74
N HIS A 182 -0.61 -28.32 -13.99
CA HIS A 182 -0.58 -29.22 -15.11
C HIS A 182 0.79 -29.87 -15.12
N GLU A 183 0.95 -31.00 -14.41
CA GLU A 183 2.14 -31.86 -14.44
C GLU A 183 2.39 -32.38 -15.87
N THR A 184 2.78 -31.47 -16.74
CA THR A 184 3.15 -31.67 -18.11
C THR A 184 4.63 -31.41 -18.13
N ALA A 185 5.38 -32.49 -18.01
CA ALA A 185 6.81 -32.43 -18.17
C ALA A 185 7.10 -32.00 -19.62
N VAL A 186 7.82 -30.90 -19.77
CA VAL A 186 8.32 -30.40 -21.05
C VAL A 186 9.80 -30.70 -21.12
N TYR A 187 10.22 -31.46 -22.13
CA TYR A 187 11.59 -31.96 -22.22
C TYR A 187 12.42 -31.07 -23.15
N VAL A 188 13.66 -30.79 -22.73
CA VAL A 188 14.57 -29.91 -23.47
C VAL A 188 15.93 -30.56 -23.67
N ASP A 189 16.32 -30.76 -24.92
CA ASP A 189 17.65 -31.25 -25.29
C ASP A 189 18.22 -30.35 -26.39
N SER A 190 19.46 -29.87 -26.27
CA SER A 190 20.04 -28.93 -27.25
C SER A 190 20.10 -29.49 -28.69
N SER A 191 20.09 -30.81 -28.88
CA SER A 191 20.02 -31.48 -30.18
C SER A 191 18.59 -31.70 -30.70
N GLY A 192 17.58 -31.38 -29.87
CA GLY A 192 16.18 -31.68 -30.13
C GLY A 192 15.80 -33.15 -29.96
N ASN A 193 16.67 -33.97 -29.36
CA ASN A 193 16.43 -35.39 -29.13
C ASN A 193 16.17 -35.70 -27.65
N CYS A 194 14.92 -35.55 -27.21
CA CYS A 194 14.54 -35.79 -25.81
C CYS A 194 14.27 -37.28 -25.50
N GLY A 195 15.02 -38.22 -26.10
CA GLY A 195 14.87 -39.65 -25.82
C GLY A 195 13.47 -40.21 -26.15
N GLY A 196 12.79 -39.62 -27.13
CA GLY A 196 11.41 -39.99 -27.52
C GLY A 196 10.29 -39.40 -26.66
N ARG A 197 10.62 -38.65 -25.60
CA ARG A 197 9.64 -37.97 -24.75
C ARG A 197 9.03 -36.75 -25.46
N LYS A 198 7.78 -36.40 -25.14
CA LYS A 198 7.04 -35.27 -25.72
C LYS A 198 6.25 -34.52 -24.63
N PRO A 199 6.06 -33.19 -24.76
CA PRO A 199 6.64 -32.31 -25.78
C PRO A 199 8.17 -32.19 -25.65
N CYS A 200 8.87 -32.13 -26.79
CA CYS A 200 10.33 -32.05 -26.86
C CYS A 200 10.76 -30.79 -27.61
N HIS A 201 11.69 -30.06 -27.00
CA HIS A 201 12.16 -28.76 -27.47
C HIS A 201 13.68 -28.77 -27.59
N SER A 202 14.21 -28.02 -28.56
CA SER A 202 15.65 -27.86 -28.76
C SER A 202 16.27 -26.72 -27.94
N SER A 203 15.45 -25.92 -27.26
CA SER A 203 15.88 -24.76 -26.45
C SER A 203 14.95 -24.56 -25.26
N VAL A 204 15.50 -24.01 -24.17
CA VAL A 204 14.78 -23.66 -22.94
C VAL A 204 13.75 -22.58 -23.26
N GLN A 205 14.05 -21.60 -24.12
CA GLN A 205 13.10 -20.56 -24.52
C GLN A 205 11.88 -21.14 -25.24
N SER A 206 12.07 -22.07 -26.18
CA SER A 206 10.93 -22.67 -26.88
C SER A 206 10.08 -23.55 -25.97
N ALA A 207 10.71 -24.22 -25.00
CA ALA A 207 10.00 -24.98 -23.97
C ALA A 207 9.17 -24.06 -23.07
N LEU A 208 9.72 -22.93 -22.65
CA LEU A 208 9.00 -21.91 -21.88
C LEU A 208 7.79 -21.36 -22.62
N GLN A 209 7.92 -21.13 -23.92
CA GLN A 209 6.81 -20.66 -24.76
C GLN A 209 5.71 -21.72 -24.90
N GLY A 210 6.09 -22.99 -25.06
CA GLY A 210 5.18 -24.13 -25.21
C GLY A 210 4.59 -24.66 -23.90
N ALA A 211 5.23 -24.39 -22.77
CA ALA A 211 4.81 -24.81 -21.44
C ALA A 211 3.60 -23.99 -20.95
N GLY A 212 2.59 -24.66 -20.40
CA GLY A 212 1.51 -24.01 -19.66
C GLY A 212 1.98 -23.56 -18.29
N SER A 213 1.15 -22.80 -17.56
CA SER A 213 1.43 -22.59 -16.13
C SER A 213 1.37 -23.92 -15.37
N GLY A 214 2.25 -24.12 -14.40
CA GLY A 214 2.44 -25.37 -13.65
C GLY A 214 3.43 -26.34 -14.29
N SER A 215 3.74 -26.21 -15.59
CA SER A 215 4.61 -27.18 -16.27
C SER A 215 6.01 -27.30 -15.64
N HIS A 216 6.52 -28.52 -15.65
CA HIS A 216 7.89 -28.85 -15.24
C HIS A 216 8.78 -28.98 -16.49
N ILE A 217 9.59 -27.97 -16.74
CA ILE A 217 10.57 -27.96 -17.82
C ILE A 217 11.82 -28.73 -17.34
N MET A 218 12.03 -29.90 -17.90
CA MET A 218 13.19 -30.75 -17.63
C MET A 218 14.20 -30.61 -18.77
N ALA A 219 15.38 -30.08 -18.50
CA ALA A 219 16.44 -29.92 -19.51
C ALA A 219 17.59 -30.90 -19.29
N ALA A 220 18.00 -31.60 -20.35
CA ALA A 220 19.20 -32.42 -20.35
C ALA A 220 20.43 -31.57 -20.03
N GLN A 221 21.49 -32.17 -19.49
CA GLN A 221 22.74 -31.48 -19.26
C GLN A 221 23.31 -30.99 -20.59
N GLY A 222 23.79 -29.74 -20.62
CA GLY A 222 24.37 -29.17 -21.82
C GLY A 222 24.50 -27.67 -21.78
N GLU A 223 25.03 -27.13 -22.87
CA GLU A 223 25.12 -25.69 -23.10
C GLU A 223 23.97 -25.28 -24.01
N TYR A 224 23.15 -24.37 -23.50
CA TYR A 224 22.04 -23.76 -24.22
C TYR A 224 22.44 -22.33 -24.57
N ILE A 225 22.82 -22.14 -25.84
CA ILE A 225 23.38 -20.88 -26.34
C ILE A 225 22.26 -19.85 -26.58
N GLU A 226 21.56 -19.47 -25.51
CA GLU A 226 20.39 -18.59 -25.55
C GLU A 226 20.33 -17.66 -24.34
N ALA A 227 19.69 -16.51 -24.53
CA ALA A 227 19.22 -15.65 -23.45
C ALA A 227 17.73 -15.95 -23.24
N VAL A 228 17.40 -16.52 -22.09
CA VAL A 228 16.05 -16.95 -21.77
C VAL A 228 15.20 -15.75 -21.35
N GLU A 229 14.04 -15.56 -21.95
CA GLU A 229 13.11 -14.48 -21.68
C GLU A 229 11.73 -15.01 -21.30
N VAL A 230 11.30 -14.75 -20.06
CA VAL A 230 9.98 -15.16 -19.59
C VAL A 230 9.03 -13.97 -19.65
N VAL A 231 8.26 -13.93 -20.73
CA VAL A 231 7.39 -12.80 -21.11
C VAL A 231 5.95 -12.92 -20.64
N SER A 232 5.53 -14.10 -20.20
CA SER A 232 4.13 -14.38 -19.84
C SER A 232 4.00 -14.82 -18.40
N ARG A 233 2.98 -14.30 -17.69
CA ARG A 233 2.65 -14.67 -16.31
C ARG A 233 2.32 -16.16 -16.17
N ARG A 234 3.33 -16.97 -15.84
CA ARG A 234 3.20 -18.42 -15.61
C ARG A 234 3.99 -18.81 -14.36
N LEU A 235 3.57 -19.87 -13.68
CA LEU A 235 4.35 -20.55 -12.65
C LEU A 235 5.06 -21.69 -13.36
N LEU A 236 6.39 -21.67 -13.39
CA LEU A 236 7.16 -22.65 -14.15
C LEU A 236 8.25 -23.21 -13.25
N HIS A 237 8.40 -24.53 -13.26
CA HIS A 237 9.53 -25.19 -12.63
C HIS A 237 10.51 -25.57 -13.73
N ILE A 238 11.73 -25.03 -13.70
CA ILE A 238 12.82 -25.43 -14.58
C ILE A 238 13.83 -26.23 -13.77
N SER A 239 13.98 -27.51 -14.10
CA SER A 239 15.07 -28.33 -13.56
C SER A 239 15.98 -28.75 -14.71
N THR A 240 17.27 -28.49 -14.58
CA THR A 240 18.25 -28.77 -15.62
C THR A 240 19.36 -29.70 -15.15
N GLY A 241 20.16 -30.22 -16.09
CA GLY A 241 21.26 -31.13 -15.78
C GLY A 241 20.88 -32.61 -15.77
N TYR A 242 19.78 -32.98 -16.43
CA TYR A 242 19.36 -34.37 -16.57
C TYR A 242 20.23 -35.16 -17.56
N ASP A 243 20.31 -36.48 -17.40
CA ASP A 243 20.79 -37.34 -18.48
C ASP A 243 19.83 -37.37 -19.68
N LEU A 244 20.25 -37.95 -20.81
CA LEU A 244 19.40 -38.08 -22.02
C LEU A 244 18.12 -38.90 -21.76
N GLY A 245 18.12 -39.72 -20.70
CA GLY A 245 16.98 -40.49 -20.25
C GLY A 245 15.99 -39.69 -19.41
N TYR A 246 16.34 -38.49 -18.94
CA TYR A 246 15.60 -37.70 -17.94
C TYR A 246 15.23 -38.52 -16.69
N ALA A 247 16.13 -39.42 -16.30
CA ALA A 247 15.98 -40.26 -15.12
C ALA A 247 16.71 -39.63 -13.92
N ASP A 248 17.95 -39.19 -14.14
CA ASP A 248 18.83 -38.69 -13.09
C ASP A 248 19.44 -37.33 -13.44
N ARG A 249 19.63 -36.48 -12.43
CA ARG A 249 20.39 -35.22 -12.56
C ARG A 249 21.87 -35.50 -12.33
N SER A 250 22.62 -35.62 -13.43
CA SER A 250 24.04 -35.95 -13.40
C SER A 250 24.95 -34.74 -13.56
N GLY A 251 24.40 -33.55 -13.85
CA GLY A 251 25.19 -32.33 -14.06
C GLY A 251 24.40 -31.03 -13.83
N VAL A 252 24.93 -29.95 -14.40
CA VAL A 252 24.30 -28.62 -14.49
C VAL A 252 24.17 -28.24 -15.96
N SER A 253 23.26 -27.31 -16.27
CA SER A 253 23.16 -26.73 -17.62
C SER A 253 23.56 -25.27 -17.61
N LEU A 254 24.10 -24.80 -18.74
CA LEU A 254 24.52 -23.41 -18.92
C LEU A 254 23.54 -22.69 -19.85
N VAL A 255 23.06 -21.51 -19.47
CA VAL A 255 22.42 -20.54 -20.38
C VAL A 255 23.18 -19.22 -20.34
N ARG A 256 23.13 -18.43 -21.42
CA ARG A 256 23.90 -17.17 -21.51
C ARG A 256 23.37 -16.07 -20.60
N GLY A 257 22.06 -16.04 -20.43
CA GLY A 257 21.39 -15.03 -19.61
C GLY A 257 19.94 -15.40 -19.39
N MET A 258 19.33 -14.74 -18.42
CA MET A 258 17.91 -14.88 -18.14
C MET A 258 17.32 -13.53 -17.81
N THR A 259 16.20 -13.21 -18.44
CA THR A 259 15.36 -12.05 -18.16
C THR A 259 13.97 -12.55 -17.88
N ILE A 260 13.49 -12.31 -16.66
CA ILE A 260 12.10 -12.60 -16.32
C ILE A 260 11.40 -11.25 -16.42
N LYS A 261 10.33 -11.16 -17.21
CA LYS A 261 9.49 -9.97 -17.26
C LYS A 261 8.28 -10.18 -16.37
N ASP A 262 7.60 -11.32 -16.48
CA ASP A 262 6.37 -11.61 -15.74
C ASP A 262 6.27 -13.11 -15.39
N GLY A 263 5.69 -13.46 -14.24
CA GLY A 263 5.56 -14.85 -13.77
C GLY A 263 6.47 -15.24 -12.59
N ILE A 264 6.39 -16.51 -12.18
CA ILE A 264 7.17 -17.11 -11.09
C ILE A 264 7.95 -18.29 -11.65
N LEU A 265 9.27 -18.29 -11.43
CA LEU A 265 10.15 -19.38 -11.83
C LEU A 265 10.81 -20.03 -10.62
N ILE A 266 10.70 -21.34 -10.55
CA ILE A 266 11.49 -22.18 -9.64
C ILE A 266 12.58 -22.80 -10.52
N ILE A 267 13.86 -22.54 -10.20
CA ILE A 267 14.98 -22.95 -11.05
C ILE A 267 15.94 -23.84 -10.26
N GLU A 268 16.31 -24.96 -10.85
CA GLU A 268 17.27 -25.89 -10.27
C GLU A 268 18.33 -26.34 -11.29
N GLY A 269 19.61 -26.34 -10.89
CA GLY A 269 20.72 -26.89 -11.68
C GLY A 269 21.17 -26.03 -12.86
N LEU A 270 20.65 -24.81 -12.99
CA LEU A 270 20.98 -23.88 -14.07
C LEU A 270 22.14 -22.96 -13.65
N THR A 271 23.11 -22.77 -14.54
CA THR A 271 24.20 -21.81 -14.41
C THR A 271 24.03 -20.71 -15.46
N LEU A 272 24.23 -19.45 -15.07
CA LEU A 272 24.28 -18.32 -16.00
C LEU A 272 25.73 -18.00 -16.34
N GLY A 273 26.08 -17.90 -17.62
CA GLY A 273 27.43 -17.51 -18.02
C GLY A 273 27.67 -17.47 -19.52
N GLU A 274 28.68 -16.69 -19.93
CA GLU A 274 29.12 -16.64 -21.32
C GLU A 274 29.88 -17.91 -21.70
N THR A 275 29.59 -18.44 -22.89
CA THR A 275 30.34 -19.53 -23.54
C THR A 275 31.70 -19.01 -24.01
N GLY A 276 32.59 -18.69 -23.08
CA GLY A 276 33.98 -18.37 -23.36
C GLY A 276 34.79 -19.66 -23.46
N ASN A 277 35.59 -19.81 -24.52
CA ASN A 277 36.55 -20.91 -24.73
C ASN A 277 37.42 -21.16 -23.48
N ARG A 278 36.95 -21.96 -22.52
CA ARG A 278 37.74 -22.44 -21.39
C ARG A 278 38.64 -23.57 -21.86
N LYS A 279 39.75 -23.23 -22.49
CA LYS A 279 40.90 -24.14 -22.63
C LYS A 279 41.75 -24.02 -21.37
N GLY A 280 41.60 -24.98 -20.46
CA GLY A 280 42.57 -25.25 -19.39
C GLY A 280 41.99 -25.19 -17.98
N ASN A 281 42.07 -26.33 -17.28
CA ASN A 281 42.19 -26.66 -15.85
C ASN A 281 42.11 -25.59 -14.73
N ASP A 282 41.43 -24.46 -14.90
CA ASP A 282 41.14 -23.58 -13.78
C ASP A 282 39.97 -24.13 -12.97
N ILE A 283 40.34 -24.67 -11.81
CA ILE A 283 39.47 -25.04 -10.70
C ILE A 283 38.47 -23.92 -10.49
N ALA A 284 37.19 -24.28 -10.55
CA ALA A 284 36.05 -23.40 -10.47
C ALA A 284 36.22 -22.31 -9.38
N HIS A 285 36.42 -21.06 -9.80
CA HIS A 285 35.83 -19.95 -9.06
C HIS A 285 34.33 -20.03 -9.25
N ASN A 286 33.71 -20.93 -8.47
CA ASN A 286 32.33 -20.83 -8.09
C ASN A 286 32.18 -19.43 -7.49
N ILE A 287 31.44 -18.54 -8.15
CA ILE A 287 30.71 -17.52 -7.39
C ILE A 287 29.71 -18.35 -6.59
N PRO A 288 29.86 -18.50 -5.26
CA PRO A 288 28.89 -19.23 -4.49
C PRO A 288 27.66 -18.35 -4.40
N ILE A 289 26.67 -18.59 -5.26
CA ILE A 289 25.29 -18.35 -4.85
C ILE A 289 25.06 -19.39 -3.76
N ALA A 290 25.01 -18.93 -2.51
CA ALA A 290 24.98 -19.78 -1.33
C ALA A 290 24.02 -20.96 -1.51
N SER A 291 24.56 -22.18 -1.51
CA SER A 291 23.77 -23.39 -1.36
C SER A 291 23.07 -23.33 -0.01
N GLY A 292 21.74 -23.30 -0.03
CA GLY A 292 20.92 -23.42 1.18
C GLY A 292 20.10 -22.19 1.54
N LYS A 293 19.21 -21.76 0.62
CA LYS A 293 17.83 -21.30 0.83
C LYS A 293 17.31 -20.81 -0.52
N SER A 294 16.09 -21.18 -0.89
CA SER A 294 15.41 -20.69 -2.12
C SER A 294 15.60 -19.18 -2.25
N GLY A 295 16.41 -18.76 -3.22
CA GLY A 295 16.52 -17.37 -3.62
C GLY A 295 15.45 -17.09 -4.65
N VAL A 296 14.37 -16.42 -4.24
CA VAL A 296 13.38 -15.87 -5.17
C VAL A 296 14.02 -14.64 -5.81
N ILE A 297 14.34 -14.72 -7.10
CA ILE A 297 14.72 -13.55 -7.90
C ILE A 297 13.41 -13.00 -8.49
N LEU A 298 12.93 -11.88 -7.93
CA LEU A 298 11.72 -11.21 -8.42
C LEU A 298 12.03 -10.36 -9.66
N PRO A 299 11.21 -10.42 -10.72
CA PRO A 299 11.43 -9.64 -11.93
C PRO A 299 10.62 -8.35 -12.00
N THR A 300 11.18 -7.42 -12.77
CA THR A 300 10.63 -6.13 -13.16
C THR A 300 9.61 -6.30 -14.31
N ALA A 301 8.39 -6.73 -13.98
CA ALA A 301 7.16 -6.22 -14.62
C ALA A 301 5.97 -6.57 -13.72
N PHE A 302 5.37 -5.54 -13.11
CA PHE A 302 4.18 -5.70 -12.27
C PHE A 302 2.91 -5.49 -13.11
N ASN A 303 2.16 -6.59 -13.31
CA ASN A 303 0.75 -6.53 -13.68
C ASN A 303 -0.04 -5.73 -12.62
N LYS A 304 -0.98 -4.91 -13.10
CA LYS A 304 -2.05 -4.21 -12.36
C LYS A 304 -2.11 -4.60 -10.89
N LEU A 305 -1.42 -3.79 -10.09
CA LEU A 305 -1.50 -3.88 -8.65
C LEU A 305 -2.93 -3.53 -8.22
N SER A 306 -3.32 -4.08 -7.06
CA SER A 306 -4.64 -3.86 -6.48
C SER A 306 -4.91 -2.36 -6.31
N PRO A 307 -6.16 -1.92 -6.16
CA PRO A 307 -6.52 -0.51 -6.27
C PRO A 307 -6.08 0.28 -5.02
N GLY A 308 -4.92 0.06 -4.41
CA GLY A 308 -4.51 0.74 -3.19
C GLY A 308 -4.49 2.26 -3.38
N ILE A 309 -3.57 2.75 -4.21
CA ILE A 309 -3.52 4.19 -4.51
C ILE A 309 -4.72 4.61 -5.36
N GLU A 310 -5.21 3.75 -6.24
CA GLU A 310 -6.35 4.00 -7.12
C GLU A 310 -7.65 4.27 -6.33
N ALA A 311 -7.98 3.41 -5.38
CA ALA A 311 -9.14 3.53 -4.52
C ALA A 311 -9.01 4.70 -3.55
N ASP A 312 -7.79 5.00 -3.07
CA ASP A 312 -7.55 6.19 -2.26
C ASP A 312 -7.77 7.48 -3.07
N LEU A 313 -7.38 7.51 -4.34
CA LEU A 313 -7.68 8.61 -5.26
C LEU A 313 -9.20 8.69 -5.54
N LEU A 314 -9.85 7.57 -5.86
CA LEU A 314 -11.30 7.52 -6.09
C LEU A 314 -12.12 7.92 -4.84
N LYS A 315 -11.64 7.58 -3.64
CA LYS A 315 -12.22 8.01 -2.37
C LYS A 315 -12.01 9.51 -2.16
N TYR A 316 -10.83 10.02 -2.49
CA TYR A 316 -10.53 11.45 -2.43
C TYR A 316 -11.47 12.26 -3.33
N ILE A 317 -11.78 11.76 -4.54
CA ILE A 317 -12.76 12.35 -5.47
C ILE A 317 -14.14 12.47 -4.82
N LYS A 318 -14.64 11.40 -4.18
CA LYS A 318 -15.96 11.39 -3.55
C LYS A 318 -16.10 12.40 -2.41
N VAL A 319 -15.02 12.70 -1.69
CA VAL A 319 -15.03 13.58 -0.52
C VAL A 319 -14.93 15.05 -0.90
N LYS A 320 -14.19 15.40 -1.97
CA LYS A 320 -13.85 16.80 -2.27
C LYS A 320 -14.73 17.48 -3.32
N GLY A 321 -15.66 16.76 -3.96
CA GLY A 321 -16.69 17.37 -4.78
C GLY A 321 -16.14 18.26 -5.90
N PHE A 322 -15.13 17.79 -6.62
CA PHE A 322 -14.56 18.49 -7.77
C PHE A 322 -15.57 18.50 -8.94
N SER A 323 -16.58 19.35 -8.85
CA SER A 323 -17.42 19.74 -9.98
C SER A 323 -17.17 21.23 -10.23
N ASN A 324 -16.46 21.55 -11.30
CA ASN A 324 -16.72 22.67 -12.21
C ASN A 324 -15.68 22.66 -13.33
N GLU A 325 -16.17 22.64 -14.58
CA GLU A 325 -15.41 22.93 -15.78
C GLU A 325 -15.36 24.46 -15.93
N GLU A 326 -14.16 25.03 -15.88
CA GLU A 326 -13.94 26.43 -16.24
C GLU A 326 -12.93 26.49 -17.39
N LYS A 327 -13.25 27.29 -18.42
CA LYS A 327 -12.47 27.42 -19.65
C LYS A 327 -11.19 28.20 -19.39
N VAL A 328 -10.06 27.66 -19.83
CA VAL A 328 -8.74 28.32 -19.78
C VAL A 328 -8.34 28.74 -21.20
N ASP A 329 -7.87 29.98 -21.32
CA ASP A 329 -7.34 30.65 -22.51
C ASP A 329 -5.81 30.88 -22.38
N ASP A 330 -5.18 31.13 -23.53
CA ASP A 330 -3.78 30.93 -23.94
C ASP A 330 -2.61 31.25 -22.95
N GLN A 331 -1.84 30.20 -22.61
CA GLN A 331 -0.50 30.29 -21.97
C GLN A 331 0.46 29.16 -22.41
N ILE A 332 0.67 29.00 -23.72
CA ILE A 332 1.19 27.76 -24.33
C ILE A 332 2.67 27.42 -24.00
N VAL A 333 3.55 28.39 -23.74
CA VAL A 333 5.01 28.11 -23.57
C VAL A 333 5.42 27.81 -22.11
N LEU A 334 4.71 28.36 -21.12
CA LEU A 334 4.94 28.03 -19.70
C LEU A 334 4.32 26.69 -19.32
N ASN A 335 3.28 26.26 -20.04
CA ASN A 335 2.62 24.98 -19.81
C ASN A 335 3.53 23.79 -20.18
N ASP A 336 4.28 23.84 -21.28
CA ASP A 336 5.13 22.72 -21.72
C ASP A 336 6.25 22.37 -20.71
N ILE A 337 6.91 23.36 -20.11
CA ILE A 337 7.96 23.11 -19.10
C ILE A 337 7.33 22.55 -17.80
N GLN A 338 6.16 23.07 -17.42
CA GLN A 338 5.44 22.63 -16.23
C GLN A 338 4.91 21.20 -16.37
N ASP A 339 4.37 20.90 -17.54
CA ASP A 339 3.82 19.60 -17.89
C ASP A 339 4.90 18.54 -17.82
N ASN A 340 6.07 18.78 -18.42
CA ASN A 340 7.17 17.81 -18.38
C ASN A 340 7.67 17.53 -16.96
N LEU A 341 7.74 18.54 -16.07
CA LEU A 341 8.19 18.29 -14.70
C LEU A 341 7.17 17.51 -13.87
N ILE A 342 5.88 17.88 -13.94
CA ILE A 342 4.83 17.15 -13.21
C ILE A 342 4.79 15.70 -13.70
N ASP A 343 4.89 15.50 -15.02
CA ASP A 343 4.96 14.19 -15.65
C ASP A 343 6.15 13.37 -15.11
N ASP A 344 7.34 13.96 -15.09
CA ASP A 344 8.57 13.33 -14.57
C ASP A 344 8.45 12.97 -13.08
N ILE A 345 7.85 13.85 -12.26
CA ILE A 345 7.60 13.58 -10.84
C ILE A 345 6.65 12.37 -10.70
N ILE A 346 5.53 12.36 -11.42
CA ILE A 346 4.56 11.28 -11.32
C ILE A 346 5.21 9.95 -11.72
N LEU A 347 5.87 9.89 -12.87
CA LEU A 347 6.56 8.68 -13.34
C LEU A 347 7.64 8.23 -12.35
N ARG A 348 8.42 9.17 -11.80
CA ARG A 348 9.46 8.86 -10.82
C ARG A 348 8.86 8.24 -9.56
N PHE A 349 7.78 8.78 -9.03
CA PHE A 349 7.13 8.24 -7.83
C PHE A 349 6.58 6.82 -8.07
N TYR A 350 5.91 6.59 -9.20
CA TYR A 350 5.42 5.26 -9.57
C TYR A 350 6.53 4.24 -9.75
N ARG A 351 7.59 4.59 -10.50
CA ARG A 351 8.74 3.71 -10.72
C ARG A 351 9.50 3.43 -9.43
N THR A 352 9.56 4.40 -8.53
CA THR A 352 10.29 4.26 -7.27
C THR A 352 9.48 3.48 -6.26
N PHE A 353 8.32 3.97 -5.83
CA PHE A 353 7.54 3.30 -4.80
C PHE A 353 6.90 2.00 -5.32
N LEU A 354 6.32 1.99 -6.53
CA LEU A 354 5.49 0.87 -7.00
C LEU A 354 6.18 -0.02 -8.04
N ARG A 355 7.42 0.32 -8.44
CA ARG A 355 8.22 -0.44 -9.44
C ARG A 355 7.49 -0.69 -10.76
N ARG A 356 6.62 0.25 -11.17
CA ARG A 356 5.86 0.19 -12.43
C ARG A 356 5.56 1.59 -12.96
N GLU A 357 4.99 1.65 -14.15
CA GLU A 357 4.36 2.87 -14.66
C GLU A 357 2.92 3.02 -14.13
N PRO A 358 2.41 4.26 -14.00
CA PRO A 358 1.00 4.49 -13.78
C PRO A 358 0.20 4.10 -15.02
N GLU A 359 -1.04 3.66 -14.82
CA GLU A 359 -2.02 3.61 -15.89
C GLU A 359 -2.31 5.03 -16.42
N SER A 360 -2.56 5.16 -17.73
CA SER A 360 -2.76 6.48 -18.38
C SER A 360 -3.79 7.35 -17.66
N TRP A 361 -4.92 6.80 -17.26
CA TRP A 361 -5.97 7.58 -16.59
C TRP A 361 -5.58 7.98 -15.15
N VAL A 362 -4.74 7.21 -14.47
CA VAL A 362 -4.23 7.54 -13.13
C VAL A 362 -3.19 8.64 -13.24
N PHE A 363 -2.36 8.58 -14.28
CA PHE A 363 -1.43 9.65 -14.64
C PHE A 363 -2.18 10.96 -14.91
N ASP A 364 -3.20 10.94 -15.77
CA ASP A 364 -4.05 12.10 -16.06
C ASP A 364 -4.74 12.61 -14.80
N PHE A 365 -5.17 11.69 -13.91
CA PHE A 365 -5.77 12.07 -12.64
C PHE A 365 -4.78 12.86 -11.76
N TRP A 366 -3.57 12.33 -11.56
CA TRP A 366 -2.55 13.02 -10.77
C TRP A 366 -2.25 14.41 -11.34
N LYS A 367 -2.09 14.52 -12.65
CA LYS A 367 -1.80 15.80 -13.30
C LYS A 367 -2.99 16.77 -13.20
N GLU A 368 -4.11 16.40 -13.80
CA GLU A 368 -5.23 17.32 -14.08
C GLU A 368 -6.17 17.51 -12.89
N LYS A 369 -6.33 16.48 -12.04
CA LYS A 369 -7.30 16.51 -10.94
C LYS A 369 -6.66 16.68 -9.58
N TYR A 370 -5.33 16.57 -9.50
CA TYR A 370 -4.63 16.66 -8.23
C TYR A 370 -3.57 17.76 -8.22
N PHE A 371 -2.52 17.68 -9.05
CA PHE A 371 -1.44 18.66 -9.08
C PHE A 371 -1.95 20.05 -9.50
N LEU A 372 -2.49 20.17 -10.71
CA LEU A 372 -2.91 21.47 -11.25
C LEU A 372 -3.91 22.20 -10.34
N PRO A 373 -4.97 21.56 -9.79
CA PRO A 373 -5.88 22.24 -8.87
C PRO A 373 -5.24 22.73 -7.57
N LEU A 374 -4.28 21.99 -7.01
CA LEU A 374 -3.58 22.40 -5.77
C LEU A 374 -2.59 23.54 -6.04
N LEU A 375 -1.87 23.47 -7.15
CA LEU A 375 -0.99 24.55 -7.60
C LEU A 375 -1.79 25.83 -7.88
N ASN A 376 -2.98 25.72 -8.49
CA ASN A 376 -3.88 26.85 -8.72
C ASN A 376 -4.44 27.47 -7.43
N GLN A 377 -4.47 26.72 -6.31
CA GLN A 377 -4.78 27.26 -4.98
C GLN A 377 -3.59 27.98 -4.32
N GLY A 378 -2.47 28.10 -5.04
CA GLY A 378 -1.24 28.71 -4.55
C GLY A 378 -0.43 27.81 -3.63
N ILE A 379 -0.68 26.50 -3.58
CA ILE A 379 0.15 25.58 -2.80
C ILE A 379 1.44 25.34 -3.58
N ALA A 380 2.61 25.52 -2.94
CA ALA A 380 3.88 25.23 -3.58
C ALA A 380 4.02 23.73 -3.92
N ILE A 381 4.66 23.43 -5.06
CA ILE A 381 4.74 22.07 -5.60
C ILE A 381 5.42 21.08 -4.64
N ASN A 382 6.41 21.51 -3.85
CA ASN A 382 7.07 20.64 -2.87
C ASN A 382 6.09 20.07 -1.84
N TYR A 383 5.03 20.80 -1.47
CA TYR A 383 3.99 20.29 -0.56
C TYR A 383 2.96 19.41 -1.26
N VAL A 384 2.73 19.63 -2.55
CA VAL A 384 1.91 18.71 -3.38
C VAL A 384 2.61 17.36 -3.52
N ILE A 385 3.92 17.37 -3.77
CA ILE A 385 4.77 16.19 -3.83
C ILE A 385 4.86 15.51 -2.46
N TRP A 386 4.87 16.28 -1.35
CA TRP A 386 4.77 15.72 0.00
C TRP A 386 3.49 14.88 0.17
N ASP A 387 2.31 15.45 -0.10
CA ASP A 387 1.04 14.69 0.04
C ASP A 387 0.99 13.49 -0.90
N MET A 388 1.54 13.63 -2.11
CA MET A 388 1.69 12.49 -3.03
C MET A 388 2.55 11.39 -2.39
N GLY A 389 3.77 11.68 -1.93
CA GLY A 389 4.66 10.70 -1.31
C GLY A 389 4.04 10.00 -0.11
N MET A 390 3.31 10.72 0.74
CA MET A 390 2.57 10.10 1.84
C MET A 390 1.54 9.07 1.37
N ARG A 391 0.80 9.36 0.29
CA ARG A 391 -0.18 8.43 -0.28
C ARG A 391 0.47 7.16 -0.82
N PHE A 392 1.66 7.26 -1.42
CA PHE A 392 2.41 6.07 -1.82
C PHE A 392 2.86 5.26 -0.62
N ILE A 393 3.50 5.89 0.36
CA ILE A 393 4.06 5.22 1.54
C ILE A 393 2.96 4.53 2.36
N LEU A 394 1.79 5.17 2.48
CA LEU A 394 0.65 4.62 3.21
C LEU A 394 -0.21 3.65 2.38
N SER A 395 0.07 3.49 1.09
CA SER A 395 -0.68 2.57 0.24
C SER A 395 -0.39 1.12 0.63
N SER A 396 -1.42 0.28 0.59
CA SER A 396 -1.26 -1.17 0.75
C SER A 396 -0.35 -1.77 -0.32
N GLU A 397 -0.34 -1.18 -1.52
CA GLU A 397 0.50 -1.56 -2.64
C GLU A 397 1.99 -1.43 -2.28
N TYR A 398 2.40 -0.28 -1.75
CA TYR A 398 3.77 -0.08 -1.30
C TYR A 398 4.12 -0.94 -0.08
N GLY A 399 3.17 -1.11 0.86
CA GLY A 399 3.36 -1.96 2.03
C GLY A 399 3.67 -3.43 1.70
N LEU A 400 3.30 -3.91 0.50
CA LEU A 400 3.66 -5.26 0.02
C LEU A 400 5.07 -5.33 -0.60
N LEU A 401 5.62 -4.20 -1.03
CA LEU A 401 6.93 -4.09 -1.69
C LEU A 401 8.04 -3.68 -0.72
N CYS A 402 7.70 -2.87 0.29
CA CYS A 402 8.66 -2.32 1.24
C CYS A 402 8.88 -3.29 2.41
N TYR A 403 10.10 -3.83 2.50
CA TYR A 403 10.45 -4.81 3.52
C TYR A 403 10.87 -4.19 4.86
N ASP A 404 11.46 -2.99 4.84
CA ASP A 404 11.98 -2.32 6.04
C ASP A 404 12.16 -0.79 5.88
N GLN A 405 12.54 -0.13 6.97
CA GLN A 405 12.81 1.31 7.03
C GLN A 405 13.99 1.75 6.14
N ARG A 406 14.94 0.86 5.85
CA ARG A 406 16.09 1.15 4.98
C ARG A 406 15.63 1.31 3.55
N GLN A 407 14.82 0.37 3.05
CA GLN A 407 14.25 0.46 1.72
C GLN A 407 13.37 1.70 1.56
N LEU A 408 12.53 2.01 2.56
CA LEU A 408 11.74 3.24 2.59
C LEU A 408 12.59 4.50 2.49
N THR A 409 13.70 4.55 3.23
CA THR A 409 14.61 5.71 3.18
C THR A 409 15.22 5.87 1.78
N LEU A 410 15.69 4.77 1.18
CA LEU A 410 16.24 4.79 -0.19
C LEU A 410 15.20 5.27 -1.21
N ASP A 411 13.98 4.76 -1.13
CA ASP A 411 12.90 5.12 -2.06
C ASP A 411 12.46 6.57 -1.88
N CYS A 412 12.39 7.09 -0.66
CA CYS A 412 12.10 8.51 -0.42
C CYS A 412 13.17 9.43 -1.02
N TYR A 413 14.46 9.16 -0.80
CA TYR A 413 15.53 9.97 -1.39
C TYR A 413 15.49 9.93 -2.92
N TYR A 414 15.30 8.74 -3.51
CA TYR A 414 15.28 8.62 -4.96
C TYR A 414 14.03 9.26 -5.58
N ALA A 415 12.86 9.10 -4.96
CA ALA A 415 11.62 9.71 -5.44
C ALA A 415 11.65 11.24 -5.36
N PHE A 416 12.11 11.81 -4.24
CA PHE A 416 12.10 13.27 -4.04
C PHE A 416 13.29 13.96 -4.69
N LEU A 417 14.51 13.42 -4.55
CA LEU A 417 15.75 14.09 -4.96
C LEU A 417 16.39 13.49 -6.22
N GLY A 418 15.97 12.30 -6.66
CA GLY A 418 16.58 11.62 -7.80
C GLY A 418 17.98 11.05 -7.55
N ARG A 419 18.36 10.88 -6.27
CA ARG A 419 19.63 10.29 -5.83
C ARG A 419 19.43 9.33 -4.67
N TYR A 420 20.46 8.57 -4.33
CA TYR A 420 20.51 7.80 -3.10
C TYR A 420 21.04 8.65 -1.92
N PRO A 421 20.64 8.35 -0.67
CA PRO A 421 21.22 8.96 0.51
C PRO A 421 22.68 8.52 0.69
N SER A 422 23.49 9.37 1.32
CA SER A 422 24.76 9.00 1.91
C SER A 422 24.56 7.98 3.04
N GLU A 423 25.63 7.27 3.45
CA GLU A 423 25.52 6.29 4.54
C GLU A 423 25.13 6.95 5.87
N GLU A 424 25.56 8.20 6.12
CA GLU A 424 25.17 8.97 7.30
C GLU A 424 23.68 9.32 7.30
N GLU A 425 23.16 9.86 6.18
CA GLU A 425 21.72 10.11 6.00
C GLU A 425 20.92 8.81 6.18
N LEU A 426 21.39 7.71 5.57
CA LEU A 426 20.72 6.42 5.65
C LEU A 426 20.71 5.87 7.08
N GLN A 427 21.82 5.94 7.81
CA GLN A 427 21.91 5.52 9.20
C GLN A 427 20.99 6.37 10.11
N HIS A 428 20.93 7.68 9.86
CA HIS A 428 20.10 8.60 10.63
C HIS A 428 18.60 8.26 10.53
N TYR A 429 18.10 7.96 9.33
CA TYR A 429 16.68 7.71 9.08
C TYR A 429 16.25 6.23 9.16
N THR A 430 17.19 5.31 9.37
CA THR A 430 16.90 3.87 9.60
C THR A 430 16.83 3.46 11.06
N THR A 431 17.27 4.33 11.98
CA THR A 431 17.33 4.03 13.40
C THR A 431 16.13 4.63 14.14
N GLY A 432 15.19 3.79 14.57
CA GLY A 432 14.01 4.19 15.33
C GLY A 432 12.70 4.00 14.57
N ASP A 433 11.61 3.90 15.33
CA ASP A 433 10.27 3.69 14.77
C ASP A 433 9.70 5.00 14.19
N ASP A 434 8.99 4.90 13.06
CA ASP A 434 8.14 5.96 12.47
C ASP A 434 8.85 7.22 11.95
N LYS A 435 10.17 7.15 11.69
CA LYS A 435 10.99 8.27 11.18
C LYS A 435 10.68 8.74 9.76
N TRP A 436 9.80 8.05 9.04
CA TRP A 436 9.51 8.40 7.65
C TRP A 436 8.84 9.78 7.52
N ARG A 437 8.07 10.23 8.52
CA ARG A 437 7.47 11.58 8.53
C ARG A 437 8.54 12.66 8.65
N THR A 438 9.46 12.48 9.59
CA THR A 438 10.64 13.34 9.78
C THR A 438 11.47 13.41 8.51
N LEU A 439 11.70 12.25 7.87
CA LEU A 439 12.38 12.16 6.58
C LEU A 439 11.65 12.96 5.49
N LEU A 440 10.33 12.79 5.33
CA LEU A 440 9.59 13.53 4.32
C LEU A 440 9.62 15.04 4.59
N ALA A 441 9.40 15.47 5.84
CA ALA A 441 9.46 16.88 6.24
C ALA A 441 10.85 17.48 5.95
N TYR A 442 11.92 16.73 6.19
CA TYR A 442 13.28 17.11 5.83
C TYR A 442 13.44 17.25 4.31
N LEU A 443 13.09 16.21 3.54
CA LEU A 443 13.25 16.21 2.08
C LEU A 443 12.49 17.37 1.42
N VAL A 444 11.25 17.62 1.84
CA VAL A 444 10.37 18.64 1.23
C VAL A 444 10.74 20.08 1.60
N THR A 445 11.54 20.26 2.66
CA THR A 445 12.06 21.57 3.09
C THR A 445 13.53 21.77 2.76
N SER A 446 14.22 20.72 2.28
CA SER A 446 15.63 20.76 1.90
C SER A 446 15.91 21.79 0.81
N ASP A 447 17.09 22.41 0.87
CA ASP A 447 17.53 23.29 -0.22
C ASP A 447 17.75 22.51 -1.51
N GLU A 448 18.17 21.24 -1.42
CA GLU A 448 18.38 20.39 -2.59
C GLU A 448 17.10 20.18 -3.41
N LEU A 449 15.98 19.86 -2.75
CA LEU A 449 14.70 19.77 -3.45
C LEU A 449 14.27 21.14 -3.99
N ARG A 450 14.49 22.21 -3.23
CA ARG A 450 14.17 23.57 -3.68
C ARG A 450 14.96 23.94 -4.94
N ASP A 451 16.22 23.56 -5.00
CA ASP A 451 17.11 23.79 -6.14
C ASP A 451 16.68 22.93 -7.35
N LEU A 452 16.32 21.65 -7.12
CA LEU A 452 15.76 20.77 -8.16
C LEU A 452 14.47 21.34 -8.76
N LEU A 453 13.65 22.00 -7.92
CA LEU A 453 12.39 22.63 -8.31
C LEU A 453 12.55 24.11 -8.66
N SER A 454 13.76 24.66 -8.70
CA SER A 454 13.99 26.10 -8.84
C SER A 454 13.44 26.64 -10.17
N ASP A 455 13.69 25.93 -11.28
CA ASP A 455 13.16 26.28 -12.60
C ASP A 455 11.63 26.35 -12.59
N PHE A 456 10.96 25.38 -11.95
CA PHE A 456 9.50 25.36 -11.84
C PHE A 456 8.94 26.41 -10.87
N SER A 457 9.55 26.53 -9.70
CA SER A 457 9.13 27.47 -8.66
C SER A 457 9.34 28.93 -9.08
N SER A 458 10.27 29.20 -10.00
CA SER A 458 10.37 30.51 -10.65
C SER A 458 9.17 30.83 -11.55
N ALA A 459 8.63 29.81 -12.23
CA ALA A 459 7.47 29.93 -13.12
C ALA A 459 6.14 30.00 -12.34
N ARG A 460 6.03 29.28 -11.22
CA ARG A 460 4.88 29.29 -10.30
C ARG A 460 5.36 29.27 -8.85
N PRO A 461 5.78 30.41 -8.30
CA PRO A 461 6.08 30.47 -6.88
C PRO A 461 4.77 30.24 -6.14
N GLY A 462 4.73 29.20 -5.31
CA GLY A 462 3.58 28.99 -4.44
C GLY A 462 3.34 30.24 -3.58
N ASP A 463 2.08 30.51 -3.28
CA ASP A 463 1.73 31.53 -2.31
C ASP A 463 2.29 31.12 -0.95
N GLN A 464 3.10 32.00 -0.37
CA GLN A 464 3.85 31.73 0.84
C GLN A 464 2.97 31.41 2.04
N HIS A 465 1.81 32.07 2.15
CA HIS A 465 0.87 31.83 3.24
C HIS A 465 0.06 30.55 3.03
N SER A 466 -0.41 30.28 1.81
CA SER A 466 -1.03 28.98 1.47
C SER A 466 -0.07 27.83 1.76
N SER A 467 1.18 27.98 1.34
CA SER A 467 2.26 27.02 1.52
C SER A 467 2.54 26.71 2.99
N LEU A 468 2.55 27.74 3.85
CA LEU A 468 2.70 27.55 5.29
C LEU A 468 1.52 26.79 5.90
N VAL A 469 0.29 27.21 5.60
CA VAL A 469 -0.91 26.55 6.14
C VAL A 469 -0.87 25.07 5.75
N THR A 470 -0.56 24.79 4.49
CA THR A 470 -0.37 23.42 4.00
C THR A 470 0.76 22.71 4.73
N TYR A 471 1.94 23.30 4.90
CA TYR A 471 3.07 22.69 5.62
C TYR A 471 2.68 22.28 7.05
N LEU A 472 2.03 23.17 7.79
CA LEU A 472 1.62 22.91 9.17
C LEU A 472 0.54 21.83 9.26
N THR A 473 -0.51 21.91 8.44
CA THR A 473 -1.59 20.90 8.44
C THR A 473 -1.07 19.54 7.97
N LEU A 474 -0.32 19.52 6.87
CA LEU A 474 0.21 18.29 6.28
C LEU A 474 1.23 17.62 7.19
N GLY A 475 2.13 18.40 7.80
CA GLY A 475 3.14 17.87 8.72
C GLY A 475 2.55 17.32 10.01
N LEU A 476 1.62 18.05 10.63
CA LEU A 476 1.07 17.66 11.93
C LEU A 476 -0.02 16.59 11.81
N VAL A 477 -0.76 16.55 10.70
CA VAL A 477 -1.97 15.71 10.56
C VAL A 477 -1.87 14.72 9.40
N GLY A 478 -0.89 14.86 8.50
CA GLY A 478 -0.75 13.98 7.34
C GLY A 478 -1.84 14.18 6.29
N LYS A 479 -2.46 15.36 6.22
CA LYS A 479 -3.55 15.67 5.28
C LYS A 479 -3.46 17.12 4.79
N LEU A 480 -3.81 17.36 3.52
CA LEU A 480 -3.96 18.72 2.99
C LEU A 480 -5.10 19.49 3.70
N PRO A 481 -4.94 20.80 3.92
CA PRO A 481 -6.01 21.63 4.45
C PRO A 481 -7.21 21.65 3.49
N GLU A 482 -8.41 21.80 4.05
CA GLU A 482 -9.61 21.93 3.22
C GLU A 482 -9.67 23.32 2.59
N ASN A 483 -10.24 23.46 1.38
CA ASN A 483 -10.25 24.74 0.65
C ASN A 483 -10.75 25.92 1.48
N MET A 484 -11.81 25.73 2.30
CA MET A 484 -12.33 26.79 3.18
C MET A 484 -11.35 27.13 4.32
N SER A 485 -10.74 26.11 4.94
CA SER A 485 -9.74 26.30 6.01
C SER A 485 -8.47 26.97 5.46
N LEU A 486 -7.97 26.51 4.30
CA LEU A 486 -6.84 27.11 3.60
C LEU A 486 -7.10 28.59 3.28
N SER A 487 -8.25 28.89 2.68
CA SER A 487 -8.63 30.27 2.33
C SER A 487 -8.77 31.16 3.57
N PHE A 488 -9.39 30.65 4.64
CA PHE A 488 -9.55 31.37 5.89
C PHE A 488 -8.19 31.71 6.51
N TRP A 489 -7.34 30.71 6.75
CA TRP A 489 -6.05 30.91 7.40
C TRP A 489 -5.08 31.75 6.56
N LYS A 490 -5.10 31.57 5.24
CA LYS A 490 -4.39 32.45 4.32
C LYS A 490 -4.79 33.91 4.51
N SER A 491 -6.10 34.19 4.51
CA SER A 491 -6.60 35.56 4.69
C SER A 491 -6.19 36.18 6.03
N GLN A 492 -6.10 35.38 7.10
CA GLN A 492 -5.62 35.87 8.40
C GLN A 492 -4.14 36.24 8.36
N LEU A 493 -3.31 35.43 7.67
CA LEU A 493 -1.89 35.70 7.48
C LEU A 493 -1.63 36.91 6.57
N ASP A 494 -2.49 37.15 5.59
CA ASP A 494 -2.42 38.31 4.70
C ASP A 494 -2.73 39.63 5.42
N LEU A 495 -3.64 39.62 6.41
CA LEU A 495 -4.18 40.81 7.05
C LEU A 495 -3.43 41.28 8.31
N ILE A 496 -2.77 40.37 9.03
CA ILE A 496 -2.28 40.62 10.40
C ILE A 496 -0.76 40.78 10.40
N GLU A 497 -0.26 41.89 10.96
CA GLU A 497 1.19 42.12 11.17
C GLU A 497 1.79 41.10 12.16
N GLU A 498 1.07 40.74 13.21
CA GLU A 498 1.46 39.73 14.20
C GLU A 498 1.25 38.28 13.70
N ARG A 499 1.91 37.90 12.61
CA ARG A 499 1.77 36.57 11.97
C ARG A 499 2.00 35.39 12.93
N LYS A 500 2.87 35.54 13.94
CA LYS A 500 3.09 34.50 14.97
C LYS A 500 1.81 34.15 15.73
N GLU A 501 0.96 35.13 16.00
CA GLU A 501 -0.29 34.92 16.72
C GLU A 501 -1.30 34.15 15.85
N VAL A 502 -1.31 34.42 14.54
CA VAL A 502 -2.11 33.64 13.57
C VAL A 502 -1.62 32.19 13.52
N VAL A 503 -0.30 31.98 13.44
CA VAL A 503 0.30 30.62 13.45
C VAL A 503 -0.01 29.89 14.75
N ARG A 504 0.07 30.56 15.90
CA ARG A 504 -0.33 29.99 17.21
C ARG A 504 -1.78 29.51 17.17
N ASN A 505 -2.69 30.33 16.66
CA ASN A 505 -4.11 29.99 16.57
C ASN A 505 -4.35 28.82 15.61
N LEU A 506 -3.65 28.78 14.47
CA LEU A 506 -3.71 27.67 13.51
C LEU A 506 -3.20 26.36 14.13
N VAL A 507 -2.03 26.37 14.77
CA VAL A 507 -1.49 25.19 15.47
C VAL A 507 -2.46 24.74 16.56
N SER A 508 -3.02 25.68 17.33
CA SER A 508 -4.05 25.38 18.33
C SER A 508 -5.28 24.72 17.71
N GLU A 509 -5.75 25.15 16.54
CA GLU A 509 -6.87 24.49 15.85
C GLU A 509 -6.48 23.07 15.41
N ILE A 510 -5.30 22.92 14.80
CA ILE A 510 -4.81 21.64 14.27
C ILE A 510 -4.69 20.57 15.37
N VAL A 511 -4.11 20.89 16.53
CA VAL A 511 -3.92 19.90 17.60
C VAL A 511 -5.22 19.41 18.24
N HIS A 512 -6.33 20.11 17.99
CA HIS A 512 -7.67 19.69 18.43
C HIS A 512 -8.41 18.84 17.39
N LEU A 513 -7.87 18.68 16.18
CA LEU A 513 -8.44 17.79 15.17
C LEU A 513 -8.35 16.34 15.62
N GLU A 514 -9.35 15.53 15.29
CA GLU A 514 -9.34 14.09 15.58
C GLU A 514 -8.18 13.40 14.85
N GLU A 515 -7.91 13.83 13.61
CA GLU A 515 -6.83 13.30 12.80
C GLU A 515 -5.44 13.54 13.43
N PHE A 516 -5.25 14.63 14.19
CA PHE A 516 -4.00 14.86 14.93
C PHE A 516 -3.79 13.75 15.98
N ARG A 517 -4.83 13.39 16.72
CA ARG A 517 -4.78 12.30 17.72
C ARG A 517 -4.67 10.91 17.09
N PHE A 518 -5.19 10.76 15.87
CA PHE A 518 -5.03 9.53 15.11
C PHE A 518 -3.57 9.33 14.67
N VAL A 519 -2.92 10.42 14.27
CA VAL A 519 -1.51 10.43 13.89
C VAL A 519 -0.59 10.25 15.10
N HIS A 520 -0.81 11.02 16.16
CA HIS A 520 0.04 11.04 17.35
C HIS A 520 -0.65 10.34 18.51
N LYS A 521 -0.36 9.05 18.68
CA LYS A 521 -1.06 8.13 19.57
C LYS A 521 -0.66 8.25 21.03
N ASP A 522 0.52 8.82 21.30
CA ASP A 522 1.07 9.03 22.63
C ASP A 522 1.79 10.38 22.75
N GLU A 523 2.15 10.76 23.98
CA GLU A 523 2.80 12.06 24.23
C GLU A 523 4.17 12.18 23.56
N LYS A 524 4.89 11.07 23.35
CA LYS A 524 6.18 11.09 22.68
C LYS A 524 5.99 11.48 21.21
N GLN A 525 5.04 10.86 20.52
CA GLN A 525 4.72 11.19 19.13
C GLN A 525 4.23 12.65 19.00
N ILE A 526 3.39 13.13 19.93
CA ILE A 526 2.93 14.52 19.96
C ILE A 526 4.12 15.49 20.06
N VAL A 527 5.03 15.25 21.01
CA VAL A 527 6.19 16.13 21.23
C VAL A 527 7.11 16.09 20.01
N CYS A 528 7.46 14.90 19.50
CA CYS A 528 8.30 14.78 18.30
C CYS A 528 7.68 15.49 17.09
N GLY A 529 6.40 15.24 16.79
CA GLY A 529 5.73 15.85 15.64
C GLY A 529 5.66 17.38 15.72
N LEU A 530 5.42 17.94 16.91
CA LEU A 530 5.43 19.39 17.08
C LEU A 530 6.83 19.99 16.92
N PHE A 531 7.87 19.33 17.44
CA PHE A 531 9.25 19.76 17.27
C PHE A 531 9.70 19.71 15.81
N GLU A 532 9.43 18.60 15.13
CA GLU A 532 9.82 18.40 13.74
C GLU A 532 9.20 19.44 12.81
N ILE A 533 7.91 19.72 12.99
CA ILE A 533 7.20 20.65 12.11
C ILE A 533 7.45 22.11 12.50
N LEU A 534 7.47 22.45 13.78
CA LEU A 534 7.61 23.85 14.20
C LEU A 534 9.06 24.32 14.28
N LEU A 535 10.00 23.42 14.56
CA LEU A 535 11.42 23.74 14.73
C LEU A 535 12.33 23.13 13.66
N GLY A 536 11.86 22.16 12.89
CA GLY A 536 12.66 21.50 11.85
C GLY A 536 13.65 20.46 12.38
N ARG A 537 13.48 19.98 13.62
CA ARG A 537 14.34 18.97 14.25
C ARG A 537 13.59 18.08 15.22
N GLU A 538 14.19 16.95 15.60
CA GLU A 538 13.74 16.17 16.75
C GLU A 538 14.06 16.91 18.08
N PRO A 539 13.26 16.69 19.14
CA PRO A 539 13.62 17.17 20.47
C PRO A 539 14.88 16.47 20.96
N GLU A 540 15.78 17.19 21.63
CA GLU A 540 16.89 16.54 22.34
C GLU A 540 16.32 15.61 23.42
N GLN A 541 17.02 14.51 23.74
CA GLN A 541 16.49 13.49 24.65
C GLN A 541 15.97 14.08 25.97
N TYR A 542 16.76 14.93 26.64
CA TYR A 542 16.36 15.56 27.90
C TYR A 542 15.17 16.52 27.72
N GLU A 543 15.17 17.33 26.65
CA GLU A 543 14.09 18.27 26.33
C GLU A 543 12.78 17.53 26.04
N GLY A 544 12.84 16.46 25.23
CA GLY A 544 11.70 15.61 24.92
C GLY A 544 11.14 14.95 26.17
N ASP A 545 11.98 14.38 27.03
CA ASP A 545 11.56 13.75 28.29
C ASP A 545 10.88 14.75 29.24
N GLN A 546 11.36 16.00 29.30
CA GLN A 546 10.70 17.05 30.09
C GLN A 546 9.29 17.35 29.56
N TRP A 547 9.13 17.52 28.24
CA TRP A 547 7.81 17.80 27.66
C TRP A 547 6.84 16.64 27.80
N ILE A 548 7.29 15.42 27.54
CA ILE A 548 6.49 14.20 27.71
C ILE A 548 5.98 14.11 29.16
N ASN A 549 6.85 14.33 30.15
CA ASN A 549 6.46 14.29 31.56
C ASN A 549 5.48 15.41 31.93
N ARG A 550 5.63 16.60 31.35
CA ARG A 550 4.71 17.73 31.61
C ARG A 550 3.31 17.47 31.03
N LEU A 551 3.22 16.94 29.81
CA LEU A 551 1.95 16.53 29.19
C LEU A 551 1.28 15.40 29.97
N ARG A 552 2.03 14.34 30.30
CA ARG A 552 1.49 13.15 31.01
C ARG A 552 0.95 13.49 32.40
N ASN A 553 1.59 14.41 33.11
CA ASN A 553 1.14 14.85 34.43
C ASN A 553 0.09 15.97 34.39
N GLY A 554 -0.32 16.42 33.20
CA GLY A 554 -1.29 17.51 33.02
C GLY A 554 -0.78 18.88 33.48
N PHE A 555 0.54 19.06 33.59
CA PHE A 555 1.14 20.36 33.93
C PHE A 555 1.09 21.35 32.78
N ASP A 556 1.10 20.85 31.54
CA ASP A 556 0.76 21.64 30.36
C ASP A 556 -0.24 20.86 29.49
N LYS A 557 -0.94 21.61 28.65
CA LYS A 557 -1.76 21.07 27.57
C LYS A 557 -1.00 21.09 26.23
N ILE A 558 -1.49 20.35 25.26
CA ILE A 558 -0.87 20.24 23.92
C ILE A 558 -0.83 21.61 23.22
N ASP A 559 -1.88 22.43 23.37
CA ASP A 559 -1.96 23.80 22.84
C ASP A 559 -0.94 24.75 23.51
N GLU A 560 -0.66 24.54 24.80
CA GLU A 560 0.37 25.30 25.51
C GLU A 560 1.78 24.95 25.03
N LEU A 561 2.08 23.66 24.78
CA LEU A 561 3.33 23.24 24.14
C LEU A 561 3.46 23.87 22.74
N GLY A 562 2.46 23.70 21.88
CA GLY A 562 2.45 24.29 20.54
C GLY A 562 2.67 25.80 20.57
N THR A 563 2.01 26.50 21.50
CA THR A 563 2.19 27.94 21.71
C THR A 563 3.62 28.29 22.08
N LYS A 564 4.22 27.60 23.06
CA LYS A 564 5.61 27.86 23.49
C LYS A 564 6.61 27.62 22.35
N LEU A 565 6.37 26.59 21.53
CA LEU A 565 7.22 26.31 20.37
C LEU A 565 7.09 27.39 19.30
N VAL A 566 5.88 27.80 18.92
CA VAL A 566 5.64 28.86 17.91
C VAL A 566 6.33 30.18 18.27
N PHE A 567 6.35 30.55 19.56
CA PHE A 567 7.01 31.78 20.01
C PHE A 567 8.51 31.65 20.26
N SER A 568 9.10 30.47 20.10
CA SER A 568 10.54 30.29 20.25
C SER A 568 11.33 31.02 19.16
N ASN A 569 12.58 31.39 19.47
CA ASN A 569 13.49 31.98 18.47
C ASN A 569 13.81 30.97 17.36
N GLU A 570 13.86 29.69 17.70
CA GLU A 570 14.12 28.61 16.75
C GLU A 570 12.98 28.44 15.75
N ALA A 571 11.72 28.42 16.21
CA ALA A 571 10.57 28.42 15.30
C ALA A 571 10.57 29.67 14.41
N SER A 572 10.94 30.83 14.95
CA SER A 572 11.03 32.06 14.15
C SER A 572 12.03 31.91 13.00
N TRP A 573 13.19 31.32 13.27
CA TRP A 573 14.21 31.04 12.25
C TRP A 573 13.71 30.01 11.23
N HIS A 574 13.25 28.84 11.68
CA HIS A 574 12.79 27.76 10.80
C HIS A 574 11.63 28.20 9.91
N LEU A 575 10.61 28.79 10.52
CA LEU A 575 9.43 29.27 9.80
C LEU A 575 9.75 30.45 8.87
N SER A 576 10.70 31.33 9.22
CA SER A 576 11.15 32.41 8.31
C SER A 576 11.78 31.87 7.03
N ARG A 577 12.47 30.72 7.10
CA ARG A 577 13.04 30.04 5.92
C ARG A 577 11.96 29.43 5.02
N LEU A 578 10.82 29.06 5.60
CA LEU A 578 9.59 28.73 4.87
C LEU A 578 8.85 29.98 4.37
N GLY A 579 9.37 31.17 4.70
CA GLY A 579 8.94 32.45 4.17
C GLY A 579 8.14 33.35 5.11
N LEU A 580 7.83 32.91 6.33
CA LEU A 580 6.84 33.58 7.18
C LEU A 580 7.21 34.99 7.66
N PHE A 581 8.48 35.20 8.00
CA PHE A 581 8.97 36.40 8.66
C PHE A 581 10.09 36.99 7.81
N LYS A 582 9.76 37.99 7.00
CA LYS A 582 10.75 38.91 6.43
C LYS A 582 10.82 40.16 7.29
#